data_AF-A0A963EDW7-F1
#
_entry.id   AF-A0A963EDW7-F1
#
_cell.length_a   1.000
_cell.length_b   1.000
_cell.length_c   1.000
_cell.angle_alpha   90.00
_cell.angle_beta   90.00
_cell.angle_gamma   90.00
#
_symmetry.space_group_name_H-M   'P 1'
#
loop_
_entity.id
_entity.type
_entity.pdbx_description
1 polymer ?
#
loop_
_entity_poly.entity_id
_entity_poly.type
_entity_poly.pdbx_seq_one_letter_code
_entity_poly.pdbx_strand_id
1 'polypeptide(L)'
;MKETDIQLMFCGSAGDGTIAVGDIFKRAMARAGYKVIAFDIYPPEIRGFGKCISRVRVTSRQAYSLKHASDVLVSLNDSYAIPHVSEVRDFGSVIYDNAPITSMGEGEHISGHLLPGQLPYGLR
;
A
#
# COMPACT_ATOMS: atom_id res chain seq x y z
N MET A 1 15.58 4.75 -20.93
CA MET A 1 15.15 4.37 -19.57
C MET A 1 14.84 2.89 -19.56
N LYS A 2 15.19 2.16 -18.50
CA LYS A 2 14.65 0.81 -18.28
C LYS A 2 13.13 0.91 -18.16
N GLU A 3 12.42 -0.10 -18.65
CA GLU A 3 10.97 -0.19 -18.52
C GLU A 3 10.60 -0.31 -17.04
N THR A 4 9.66 0.52 -16.59
CA THR A 4 9.17 0.55 -15.21
C THR A 4 7.70 0.18 -15.24
N ASP A 5 7.28 -0.75 -14.38
CA ASP A 5 5.87 -1.08 -14.14
C ASP A 5 5.70 -1.60 -12.71
N ILE A 6 5.29 -0.71 -11.81
CA ILE A 6 5.18 -0.95 -10.38
C ILE A 6 3.80 -0.53 -9.87
N GLN A 7 3.19 -1.36 -9.02
CA GLN A 7 1.96 -1.07 -8.31
C GLN A 7 2.20 -1.03 -6.80
N LEU A 8 1.81 0.08 -6.20
CA LEU A 8 1.85 0.29 -4.76
C LEU A 8 0.42 0.30 -4.21
N MET A 9 0.27 -0.30 -3.03
CA MET A 9 -0.97 -0.29 -2.26
C MET A 9 -0.70 0.36 -0.91
N PHE A 10 -1.36 1.48 -0.64
CA PHE A 10 -1.39 2.11 0.67
C PHE A 10 -2.66 1.64 1.38
N CYS A 11 -2.52 1.09 2.59
CA CYS A 11 -3.65 0.61 3.37
C CYS A 11 -3.60 1.19 4.78
N GLY A 12 -4.73 1.74 5.23
CA GLY A 12 -4.84 2.36 6.54
C GLY A 12 -6.29 2.58 6.93
N SER A 13 -6.52 3.25 8.06
CA SER A 13 -7.82 3.76 8.46
C SER A 13 -8.16 5.04 7.71
N ALA A 14 -9.44 5.41 7.71
CA ALA A 14 -9.83 6.80 7.51
C ALA A 14 -9.18 7.68 8.58
N GLY A 15 -8.63 8.82 8.16
CA GLY A 15 -7.84 9.73 8.99
C GLY A 15 -6.32 9.54 8.86
N ASP A 16 -5.83 8.34 8.52
CA ASP A 16 -4.38 8.04 8.47
C ASP A 16 -3.65 8.66 7.26
N GLY A 17 -4.37 9.40 6.41
CA GLY A 17 -3.80 9.99 5.19
C GLY A 17 -3.64 8.99 4.04
N THR A 18 -4.21 7.78 4.13
CA THR A 18 -4.09 6.71 3.11
C THR A 18 -4.40 7.16 1.67
N ILE A 19 -5.48 7.93 1.49
CA ILE A 19 -5.84 8.45 0.16
C ILE A 19 -4.97 9.64 -0.23
N ALA A 20 -4.58 10.47 0.74
CA ALA A 20 -3.74 11.63 0.51
C ALA A 20 -2.34 11.23 0.02
N VAL A 21 -1.71 10.22 0.63
CA VAL A 21 -0.41 9.70 0.19
C VAL A 21 -0.49 9.13 -1.23
N GLY A 22 -1.57 8.41 -1.55
CA GLY A 22 -1.85 7.93 -2.90
C GLY A 22 -1.98 9.07 -3.92
N ASP A 23 -2.68 10.15 -3.57
CA ASP A 23 -2.83 11.33 -4.42
C ASP A 23 -1.51 12.09 -4.63
N ILE A 24 -0.73 12.28 -3.56
CA ILE A 24 0.60 12.88 -3.63
C ILE A 24 1.51 12.05 -4.54
N PHE A 25 1.55 10.72 -4.32
CA PHE A 25 2.39 9.81 -5.07
C PHE A 25 2.02 9.75 -6.56
N LYS A 26 0.72 9.58 -6.89
CA LYS A 26 0.27 9.51 -8.29
C LYS A 26 0.58 10.79 -9.06
N ARG A 27 0.39 11.96 -8.42
CA ARG A 27 0.72 13.27 -9.02
C ARG A 27 2.23 13.45 -9.19
N ALA A 28 3.03 13.04 -8.22
CA ALA A 28 4.49 13.12 -8.31
C ALA A 28 5.01 12.27 -9.49
N MET A 29 4.50 11.05 -9.64
CA MET A 29 4.90 10.14 -10.72
C MET A 29 4.43 10.62 -12.10
N ALA A 30 3.22 11.16 -12.19
CA ALA A 30 2.73 11.79 -13.42
C ALA A 30 3.60 12.99 -13.83
N ARG A 31 4.00 13.85 -12.88
CA ARG A 31 4.93 14.97 -13.14
C ARG A 31 6.32 14.50 -13.55
N ALA A 32 6.76 13.32 -13.09
CA ALA A 32 8.01 12.69 -13.51
C ALA A 32 7.94 12.04 -14.91
N GLY A 33 6.80 12.12 -15.60
CA GLY A 33 6.63 11.61 -16.96
C GLY A 33 6.15 10.15 -17.05
N TYR A 34 5.77 9.53 -15.93
CA TYR A 34 5.16 8.20 -15.94
C TYR A 34 3.67 8.26 -16.25
N LYS A 35 3.16 7.15 -16.79
CA LYS A 35 1.73 6.92 -16.94
C LYS A 35 1.20 6.25 -15.68
N VAL A 36 0.10 6.78 -15.16
CA VAL A 36 -0.42 6.39 -13.84
C VAL A 36 -1.87 5.98 -13.93
N ILE A 37 -2.20 4.85 -13.28
CA ILE A 37 -3.56 4.41 -13.01
C ILE A 37 -3.71 4.32 -11.51
N ALA A 38 -4.78 4.89 -10.97
CA ALA A 38 -5.05 4.84 -9.53
C ALA A 38 -6.48 4.37 -9.27
N PHE A 39 -6.67 3.67 -8.16
CA PHE A 39 -7.97 3.22 -7.68
C PHE A 39 -8.01 3.34 -6.16
N ASP A 40 -8.96 4.14 -5.69
CA ASP A 40 -9.12 4.49 -4.29
C ASP A 40 -10.41 3.86 -3.75
N ILE A 41 -10.32 3.18 -2.61
CA ILE A 41 -11.43 2.59 -1.87
C ILE A 41 -11.59 3.40 -0.59
N TYR A 42 -12.78 3.97 -0.42
CA TYR A 42 -13.19 4.69 0.76
C TYR A 42 -14.11 3.80 1.61
N PRO A 43 -14.09 3.94 2.94
CA PRO A 43 -15.04 3.26 3.79
C PRO A 43 -16.46 3.81 3.56
N PRO A 44 -17.50 3.00 3.80
CA PRO A 44 -18.88 3.46 3.74
C PRO A 44 -19.23 4.46 4.86
N GLU A 45 -18.49 4.48 5.96
CA GLU A 45 -18.74 5.37 7.10
C GLU A 45 -18.19 6.78 6.87
N ILE A 46 -19.09 7.77 6.92
CA ILE A 46 -18.72 9.19 6.76
C ILE A 46 -17.90 9.72 7.95
N ARG A 47 -18.03 9.13 9.15
CA ARG A 47 -17.43 9.64 10.40
C ARG A 47 -15.94 9.31 10.59
N GLY A 48 -15.24 8.94 9.53
CA GLY A 48 -13.79 8.74 9.58
C GLY A 48 -13.37 7.42 10.22
N PHE A 49 -14.24 6.41 10.21
CA PHE A 49 -13.91 5.05 10.62
C PHE A 49 -13.86 4.15 9.38
N GLY A 50 -13.09 3.08 9.47
CA GLY A 50 -13.06 2.03 8.46
C GLY A 50 -11.85 2.09 7.55
N LYS A 51 -11.72 1.02 6.75
CA LYS A 51 -10.58 0.76 5.89
C LYS A 51 -10.57 1.69 4.68
N CYS A 52 -9.43 2.35 4.47
CA CYS A 52 -9.08 3.05 3.25
C CYS A 52 -8.01 2.24 2.50
N ILE A 53 -8.10 2.23 1.17
CA ILE A 53 -7.03 1.69 0.31
C ILE A 53 -6.81 2.64 -0.85
N SER A 54 -5.56 2.99 -1.13
CA SER A 54 -5.17 3.63 -2.39
C SER A 54 -4.22 2.72 -3.14
N ARG A 55 -4.61 2.27 -4.33
CA ARG A 55 -3.74 1.52 -5.24
C ARG A 55 -3.30 2.42 -6.38
N VAL A 56 -1.99 2.50 -6.61
CA VAL A 56 -1.40 3.31 -7.68
C VAL A 56 -0.42 2.46 -8.49
N ARG A 57 -0.72 2.28 -9.78
CA ARG A 57 0.18 1.66 -10.76
C ARG A 57 0.89 2.75 -11.56
N VAL A 58 2.21 2.68 -11.60
CA VAL A 58 3.11 3.60 -12.29
C VAL A 58 3.86 2.83 -13.35
N THR A 59 3.77 3.29 -14.60
CA THR A 59 4.39 2.59 -15.73
C THR A 59 5.01 3.56 -16.75
N SER A 60 6.09 3.13 -17.40
CA SER A 60 6.69 3.83 -18.53
C SER A 60 5.93 3.64 -19.85
N ARG A 61 5.02 2.67 -19.92
CA ARG A 61 4.19 2.38 -21.11
C ARG A 61 2.70 2.52 -20.79
N GLN A 62 1.86 2.58 -21.82
CA GLN A 62 0.42 2.68 -21.58
C GLN A 62 -0.08 1.39 -20.90
N ALA A 63 -0.66 1.52 -19.71
CA ALA A 63 -1.48 0.48 -19.10
C ALA A 63 -2.97 0.88 -19.20
N TYR A 64 -3.85 -0.10 -19.01
CA TYR A 64 -5.31 0.08 -19.03
C TYR A 64 -5.99 -0.52 -17.79
N SER A 65 -5.23 -1.16 -16.90
CA SER A 65 -5.74 -1.83 -15.72
C SER A 65 -4.72 -1.80 -14.58
N LEU A 66 -5.17 -2.13 -13.38
CA LEU A 66 -4.29 -2.50 -12.27
C LEU A 66 -3.66 -3.87 -12.51
N LYS A 67 -2.57 -4.14 -11.80
CA LYS A 67 -2.00 -5.48 -11.65
C LYS A 67 -2.86 -6.28 -10.66
N HIS A 68 -2.93 -7.59 -10.88
CA HIS A 68 -3.61 -8.52 -9.97
C HIS A 68 -3.02 -8.48 -8.56
N ALA A 69 -1.68 -8.48 -8.46
CA ALA A 69 -0.95 -8.36 -7.20
C ALA A 69 -0.13 -7.08 -7.18
N SER A 70 -0.02 -6.46 -6.01
CA SER A 70 0.79 -5.26 -5.79
C SER A 70 2.26 -5.63 -5.61
N ASP A 71 3.16 -4.78 -6.09
CA ASP A 71 4.60 -4.92 -5.89
C ASP A 71 5.04 -4.44 -4.50
N VAL A 72 4.31 -3.46 -3.95
CA VAL A 72 4.57 -2.89 -2.63
C VAL A 72 3.25 -2.72 -1.88
N LEU A 73 3.23 -3.11 -0.61
CA LEU A 73 2.23 -2.72 0.37
C LEU A 73 2.86 -1.77 1.38
N VAL A 74 2.20 -0.65 1.64
CA VAL A 74 2.53 0.28 2.73
C VAL A 74 1.41 0.19 3.77
N SER A 75 1.73 -0.38 4.93
CA SER A 75 0.86 -0.46 6.09
C SER A 75 0.93 0.84 6.87
N LEU A 76 -0.17 1.61 6.85
CA LEU A 76 -0.40 2.73 7.75
C LEU A 76 -1.22 2.31 8.97
N ASN A 77 -1.94 1.19 8.86
CA ASN A 77 -2.67 0.56 9.94
C ASN A 77 -2.66 -0.96 9.76
N ASP A 78 -1.97 -1.67 10.65
CA ASP A 78 -1.74 -3.10 10.54
C ASP A 78 -3.04 -3.91 10.52
N SER A 79 -4.02 -3.57 11.35
CA SER A 79 -5.29 -4.30 11.42
C SER A 79 -6.03 -4.32 10.09
N TYR A 80 -5.93 -3.24 9.31
CA TYR A 80 -6.54 -3.15 7.98
C TYR A 80 -5.64 -3.68 6.87
N ALA A 81 -4.32 -3.62 7.04
CA ALA A 81 -3.34 -4.04 6.05
C ALA A 81 -3.09 -5.56 6.04
N ILE A 82 -3.15 -6.22 7.20
CA ILE A 82 -2.93 -7.67 7.36
C ILE A 82 -3.73 -8.51 6.35
N PRO A 83 -5.06 -8.30 6.16
CA PRO A 83 -5.84 -9.06 5.17
C PRO A 83 -5.36 -8.92 3.72
N HIS A 84 -4.57 -7.88 3.42
CA HIS A 84 -4.06 -7.58 2.09
C HIS A 84 -2.60 -7.99 1.87
N VAL A 85 -1.95 -8.60 2.87
CA VAL A 85 -0.58 -9.12 2.73
C VAL A 85 -0.50 -10.18 1.63
N SER A 86 -1.53 -11.02 1.48
CA SER A 86 -1.62 -12.04 0.42
C SER A 86 -1.80 -11.46 -0.99
N GLU A 87 -2.15 -10.18 -1.12
CA GLU A 87 -2.27 -9.48 -2.41
C GLU A 87 -0.93 -8.89 -2.88
N VAL A 88 0.14 -9.03 -2.09
CA VAL A 88 1.50 -8.65 -2.46
C VAL A 88 2.18 -9.84 -3.12
N ARG A 89 2.73 -9.61 -4.32
CA ARG A 89 3.40 -10.67 -5.08
C ARG A 89 4.61 -11.26 -4.36
N ASP A 90 5.06 -12.40 -4.84
CA ASP A 90 6.39 -12.94 -4.49
C ASP A 90 7.49 -11.91 -4.79
N PHE A 91 8.44 -11.81 -3.86
CA PHE A 91 9.50 -10.80 -3.84
C PHE A 91 8.98 -9.35 -3.87
N GLY A 92 7.71 -9.15 -3.49
CA GLY A 92 7.10 -7.85 -3.26
C GLY A 92 7.46 -7.33 -1.87
N SER A 93 7.44 -6.01 -1.70
CA SER A 93 7.87 -5.36 -0.45
C SER A 93 6.68 -5.03 0.43
N VAL A 94 6.80 -5.25 1.74
CA VAL A 94 5.82 -4.81 2.73
C VAL A 94 6.50 -3.82 3.67
N ILE A 95 6.10 -2.56 3.57
CA ILE A 95 6.60 -1.44 4.37
C ILE A 95 5.63 -1.21 5.52
N TYR A 96 6.14 -1.13 6.74
CA TYR A 96 5.33 -0.95 7.94
C TYR A 96 6.12 -0.22 9.03
N ASP A 97 5.42 0.33 10.01
CA ASP A 97 6.04 0.87 11.22
C ASP A 97 6.45 -0.28 12.14
N ASN A 98 7.74 -0.35 12.51
CA ASN A 98 8.31 -1.39 13.37
C ASN A 98 8.68 -0.87 14.76
N ALA A 99 8.21 0.33 15.12
CA ALA A 99 8.41 0.96 16.42
C ALA A 99 7.07 1.34 17.08
N PRO A 100 6.18 0.36 17.36
CA PRO A 100 4.90 0.65 18.00
C PRO A 100 5.11 1.30 19.37
N ILE A 101 4.32 2.34 19.64
CA ILE A 101 4.39 3.13 20.87
C ILE A 101 3.90 2.32 22.09
N THR A 102 3.06 1.30 21.85
CA THR A 102 2.41 0.47 22.87
C THR A 102 2.71 -1.01 22.62
N SER A 103 2.67 -1.82 23.68
CA SER A 103 2.68 -3.28 23.55
C SER A 103 1.49 -3.75 22.73
N MET A 104 1.77 -4.55 21.70
CA MET A 104 0.75 -5.15 20.84
C MET A 104 0.49 -6.59 21.26
N GLY A 105 -0.74 -7.05 21.08
CA GLY A 105 -1.11 -8.45 21.23
C GLY A 105 -0.45 -9.33 20.16
N GLU A 106 -0.42 -10.63 20.41
CA GLU A 106 0.05 -11.60 19.42
C GLU A 106 -0.80 -11.51 18.14
N GLY A 107 -0.14 -11.37 16.99
CA GLY A 107 -0.81 -11.27 15.69
C GLY A 107 -1.40 -9.89 15.36
N GLU A 108 -1.23 -8.87 16.20
CA GLU A 108 -1.70 -7.51 15.86
C GLU A 108 -0.73 -6.76 14.95
N HIS A 109 0.55 -7.14 14.96
CA HIS A 109 1.58 -6.50 14.16
C HIS A 109 1.77 -7.21 12.82
N ILE A 110 1.83 -6.44 11.73
CA ILE A 110 1.84 -6.99 10.36
C ILE A 110 3.07 -7.86 10.07
N SER A 111 4.19 -7.66 10.78
CA SER A 111 5.40 -8.48 10.58
C SER A 111 5.16 -9.97 10.81
N GLY A 112 4.19 -10.34 11.65
CA GLY A 112 3.82 -11.73 11.91
C GLY A 112 3.00 -12.41 10.80
N HIS A 113 2.56 -11.65 9.79
CA HIS A 113 1.68 -12.13 8.72
C HIS A 113 2.36 -12.22 7.36
N LEU A 114 3.63 -11.83 7.27
CA LEU A 114 4.38 -11.79 6.01
C LEU A 114 4.63 -13.20 5.46
N LEU A 115 4.50 -13.34 4.14
CA LEU A 115 4.71 -14.63 3.47
C LEU A 115 6.20 -14.86 3.17
N PRO A 116 6.69 -16.11 3.11
CA PRO A 116 8.13 -16.43 2.94
C PRO A 116 8.84 -15.80 1.73
N GLY A 117 8.10 -15.42 0.69
CA GLY A 117 8.64 -14.76 -0.50
C GLY A 117 8.66 -13.23 -0.44
N GLN A 118 8.06 -12.61 0.58
CA GLN A 118 7.91 -11.16 0.67
C GLN A 118 9.10 -10.52 1.37
N LEU A 119 9.38 -9.27 1.02
CA LEU A 119 10.51 -8.49 1.53
C LEU A 119 10.01 -7.52 2.63
N PRO A 120 10.29 -7.78 3.92
CA PRO A 120 9.91 -6.87 5.01
C PRO A 120 10.76 -5.59 5.00
N TYR A 121 10.10 -4.45 5.17
CA TYR A 121 10.73 -3.15 5.39
C TYR A 121 10.09 -2.45 6.60
N GLY A 122 10.57 -2.79 7.80
CA GLY A 122 10.19 -2.11 9.03
C GLY A 122 10.89 -0.74 9.14
N LEU A 123 10.11 0.33 9.23
CA LEU A 123 10.58 1.69 9.50
C LEU A 123 10.60 1.95 11.01
N ARG A 124 11.40 2.93 11.44
CA ARG A 124 11.52 3.36 12.84
C ARG A 124 11.09 4.81 12.97
#